data_AF-A0AB37D328-F1
#
_entry.id   AF-A0AB37D328-F1
#
_cell.length_a   1.000
_cell.length_b   1.000
_cell.length_c   1.000
_cell.angle_alpha   90.00
_cell.angle_beta   90.00
_cell.angle_gamma   90.00
#
_symmetry.space_group_name_H-M   'P 1'
#
loop_
_entity.id
_entity.type
_entity.pdbx_description
1 polymer ?
#
loop_
_entity_poly.entity_id
_entity_poly.type
_entity_poly.pdbx_seq_one_letter_code
_entity_poly.pdbx_strand_id
1 'polypeptide(L)'
;MVQQTSNMTIVAPVSSTKRGFPMYYSLESTKVVYGKVLLDQTIALNLQARNVTKADIVDQVSKKELTEIIAIYKFLFSVDGE
;
A
#
# COMPACT_ATOMS: atom_id res chain seq x y z
N MET A 1 -11.20 -14.35 5.34
CA MET A 1 -12.64 -14.36 5.67
C MET A 1 -13.25 -12.97 5.50
N VAL A 2 -12.77 -11.91 6.17
CA VAL A 2 -13.27 -10.51 6.00
C VAL A 2 -13.24 -9.99 4.55
N GLN A 3 -12.15 -10.21 3.80
CA GLN A 3 -12.00 -9.70 2.42
C GLN A 3 -12.99 -10.33 1.41
N GLN A 4 -13.48 -11.54 1.68
CA GLN A 4 -14.48 -12.22 0.83
C GLN A 4 -15.91 -11.77 1.14
N THR A 5 -16.15 -11.18 2.31
CA THR A 5 -17.49 -10.75 2.75
C THR A 5 -17.75 -9.27 2.51
N SER A 6 -16.71 -8.42 2.52
CA SER A 6 -16.86 -6.96 2.42
C SER A 6 -16.52 -6.36 1.05
N ASN A 7 -15.91 -7.12 0.13
CA ASN A 7 -15.35 -6.61 -1.14
C ASN A 7 -14.43 -5.37 -0.95
N MET A 8 -13.82 -5.22 0.22
CA MET A 8 -13.02 -4.07 0.60
C MET A 8 -11.52 -4.36 0.43
N THR A 9 -10.84 -3.47 -0.27
CA THR A 9 -9.39 -3.49 -0.49
C THR A 9 -8.79 -2.22 0.09
N ILE A 10 -7.78 -2.36 0.95
CA ILE A 10 -6.99 -1.22 1.43
C ILE A 10 -5.94 -0.91 0.38
N VAL A 11 -5.86 0.34 -0.06
CA VAL A 11 -4.85 0.82 -1.00
C VAL A 11 -4.11 2.02 -0.42
N ALA A 12 -2.83 2.15 -0.78
CA ALA A 12 -2.01 3.32 -0.46
C ALA A 12 -1.59 3.99 -1.79
N PRO A 13 -1.66 5.33 -1.91
CA PRO A 13 -1.22 6.01 -3.12
C PRO A 13 0.31 5.97 -3.25
N VAL A 14 0.79 5.98 -4.50
CA VAL A 14 2.20 6.12 -4.85
C VAL A 14 2.42 7.52 -5.41
N SER A 15 3.44 8.22 -4.93
CA SER A 15 3.75 9.59 -5.34
C SER A 15 5.25 9.76 -5.60
N SER A 16 5.60 10.61 -6.59
CA SER A 16 6.97 11.04 -6.88
C SER A 16 7.44 12.22 -6.00
N THR A 17 6.70 12.53 -4.92
CA THR A 17 7.04 13.63 -4.01
C THR A 17 8.43 13.51 -3.41
N LYS A 18 9.10 14.65 -3.26
CA LYS A 18 10.41 14.74 -2.59
C LYS A 18 10.32 14.67 -1.07
N ARG A 19 9.13 14.86 -0.49
CA ARG A 19 8.93 14.82 0.97
C ARG A 19 9.31 13.45 1.53
N GLY A 20 9.89 13.43 2.74
CA GLY A 20 10.36 12.22 3.41
C GLY A 20 9.82 12.14 4.82
N PHE A 21 8.56 11.74 4.95
CA PHE A 21 7.97 11.45 6.25
C PHE A 21 8.26 10.00 6.67
N PRO A 22 8.25 9.68 7.98
CA PRO A 22 8.48 8.33 8.47
C PRO A 22 7.54 7.28 7.87
N MET A 23 6.35 7.71 7.45
CA MET A 23 5.31 6.86 6.88
C MET A 23 5.45 6.64 5.37
N TYR A 24 6.46 7.23 4.73
CA TYR A 24 6.66 7.11 3.30
C TYR A 24 7.69 6.03 3.03
N TYR A 25 7.32 5.03 2.23
CA TYR A 25 8.23 3.96 1.82
C TYR A 25 8.63 4.14 0.36
N SER A 26 9.92 4.27 0.06
CA SER A 26 10.40 4.35 -1.32
C SER A 26 10.38 2.97 -1.95
N LEU A 27 9.73 2.83 -3.12
CA LEU A 27 9.70 1.56 -3.84
C LEU A 27 11.09 1.24 -4.40
N GLU A 28 11.54 0.00 -4.18
CA GLU A 28 12.90 -0.46 -4.55
C GLU A 28 12.88 -1.61 -5.56
N SER A 29 11.93 -2.56 -5.48
CA SER A 29 11.96 -3.75 -6.34
C SER A 29 11.04 -3.68 -7.57
N THR A 30 10.28 -2.61 -7.71
CA THR A 30 9.43 -2.33 -8.88
C THR A 30 10.26 -1.96 -10.10
N LYS A 31 9.77 -2.32 -11.29
CA LYS A 31 10.49 -2.11 -12.56
C LYS A 31 9.88 -1.02 -13.43
N VAL A 32 8.59 -0.74 -13.24
CA VAL A 32 7.76 0.14 -14.06
C VAL A 32 7.26 1.31 -13.23
N VAL A 33 6.87 1.05 -11.98
CA VAL A 33 6.35 2.08 -11.07
C VAL A 33 7.48 2.59 -10.18
N TYR A 34 7.61 3.91 -10.08
CA TYR A 34 8.61 4.57 -9.23
C TYR A 34 7.96 5.57 -8.29
N GLY A 35 8.58 5.79 -7.14
CA GLY A 35 8.14 6.78 -6.16
C GLY A 35 8.03 6.20 -4.76
N LYS A 36 7.19 6.83 -3.94
CA LYS A 36 7.00 6.46 -2.54
C LYS A 36 5.54 6.08 -2.28
N VAL A 37 5.35 4.99 -1.56
CA VAL A 37 4.05 4.59 -0.99
C VAL A 37 3.76 5.48 0.21
N LEU A 38 2.63 6.17 0.20
CA LEU A 38 2.22 7.08 1.28
C LEU A 38 1.29 6.34 2.25
N LEU A 39 1.86 5.73 3.28
CA LEU A 39 1.13 4.80 4.16
C LEU A 39 0.18 5.51 5.14
N ASP A 40 0.39 6.79 5.38
CA ASP A 40 -0.52 7.69 6.09
C ASP A 40 -1.79 8.02 5.30
N GLN A 41 -1.79 7.78 3.99
CA GLN A 41 -2.89 8.12 3.08
C GLN A 41 -3.64 6.89 2.58
N THR A 42 -3.68 5.82 3.37
CA THR A 42 -4.43 4.61 3.02
C THR A 42 -5.92 4.84 2.97
N ILE A 43 -6.58 4.30 1.95
CA ILE A 43 -8.03 4.34 1.77
C ILE A 43 -8.60 2.95 1.51
N ALA A 44 -9.85 2.74 1.93
CA ALA A 44 -10.59 1.54 1.63
C ALA A 44 -11.39 1.73 0.32
N LEU A 45 -11.15 0.87 -0.67
CA LEU A 45 -11.82 0.87 -1.97
C LEU A 45 -12.40 -0.51 -2.29
N ASN A 46 -13.49 -0.54 -3.03
CA ASN A 46 -13.95 -1.77 -3.66
C ASN A 46 -13.40 -1.86 -5.09
N LEU A 47 -12.34 -2.65 -5.27
CA LEU A 47 -11.68 -2.84 -6.57
C LEU A 47 -12.54 -3.66 -7.54
N GLN A 48 -13.30 -4.63 -7.04
CA GLN A 48 -14.18 -5.45 -7.89
C GLN A 48 -15.31 -4.62 -8.50
N ALA A 49 -15.95 -3.76 -7.70
CA ALA A 49 -16.98 -2.85 -8.21
C ALA A 49 -16.43 -1.83 -9.22
N ARG A 50 -15.12 -1.61 -9.23
CA ARG A 50 -14.41 -0.75 -10.19
C ARG A 50 -13.84 -1.53 -11.38
N ASN A 51 -14.16 -2.82 -11.50
CA ASN A 51 -13.64 -3.73 -12.53
C ASN A 51 -12.11 -3.82 -12.60
N VAL A 52 -11.42 -3.61 -11.47
CA VAL A 52 -9.96 -3.78 -11.41
C VAL A 52 -9.66 -5.27 -11.23
N THR A 53 -9.00 -5.84 -12.22
CA THR A 53 -8.62 -7.26 -12.30
C THR A 53 -7.11 -7.44 -12.22
N LYS A 54 -6.64 -8.69 -12.27
CA LYS A 54 -5.21 -8.99 -12.32
C LYS A 54 -4.52 -8.44 -13.58
N ALA A 55 -5.28 -8.24 -14.67
CA ALA A 55 -4.75 -7.69 -15.91
C ALA A 55 -4.37 -6.21 -15.80
N ASP A 56 -4.98 -5.49 -14.85
CA ASP A 56 -4.73 -4.08 -14.58
C ASP A 56 -3.51 -3.86 -13.68
N ILE A 57 -2.89 -4.94 -13.18
CA ILE A 57 -1.68 -4.87 -12.35
C ILE A 57 -0.48 -4.62 -13.26
N VAL A 58 0.07 -3.41 -13.18
CA VAL A 58 1.21 -2.96 -14.00
C VAL A 58 2.58 -3.30 -13.41
N ASP A 59 2.66 -3.59 -12.12
CA ASP A 59 3.91 -3.91 -11.42
C ASP A 59 3.64 -4.63 -10.09
N GLN A 60 4.67 -5.29 -9.55
CA GLN A 60 4.59 -6.01 -8.28
C GLN A 60 5.87 -5.84 -7.46
N VAL A 61 5.70 -5.50 -6.19
CA VAL A 61 6.79 -5.52 -5.21
C VAL A 61 7.17 -6.95 -4.82
N SER A 62 8.42 -7.14 -4.43
CA SER A 62 8.88 -8.39 -3.84
C SER A 62 8.17 -8.68 -2.51
N LYS A 63 8.10 -9.96 -2.13
CA LYS A 63 7.53 -10.37 -0.83
C LYS A 63 8.28 -9.75 0.37
N LYS A 64 9.58 -9.54 0.22
CA LYS A 64 10.44 -8.91 1.25
C LYS A 64 10.03 -7.45 1.45
N GLU A 65 10.00 -6.68 0.37
CA GLU A 65 9.57 -5.27 0.38
C GLU A 65 8.14 -5.12 0.90
N LEU A 66 7.21 -5.98 0.47
CA LEU A 66 5.84 -5.97 1.00
C LEU A 66 5.80 -6.17 2.53
N THR A 67 6.68 -7.01 3.06
CA THR A 67 6.77 -7.26 4.51
C THR A 67 7.26 -6.03 5.26
N GLU A 68 8.25 -5.32 4.70
CA GLU A 68 8.77 -4.06 5.25
C GLU A 68 7.70 -2.95 5.24
N ILE A 69 6.98 -2.81 4.12
CA ILE A 69 5.86 -1.86 3.99
C ILE A 69 4.79 -2.14 5.06
N ILE A 70 4.39 -3.40 5.24
CA ILE A 70 3.40 -3.78 6.25
C ILE A 70 3.91 -3.50 7.67
N ALA A 71 5.20 -3.71 7.95
CA ALA A 71 5.77 -3.43 9.25
C ALA A 71 5.69 -1.94 9.61
N ILE A 72 6.01 -1.05 8.66
CA ILE A 72 5.87 0.40 8.83
C ILE A 72 4.40 0.78 9.00
N TYR A 73 3.50 0.20 8.20
CA TYR A 73 2.06 0.48 8.32
C TYR A 73 1.50 0.08 9.68
N LYS A 74 1.92 -1.06 10.25
CA LYS A 74 1.51 -1.48 11.60
C LYS A 74 1.97 -0.51 12.70
N PHE A 75 3.13 0.13 12.50
CA PHE A 75 3.65 1.10 13.46
C PHE A 75 2.69 2.28 13.66
N LEU A 76 1.89 2.68 12.65
CA LEU A 76 0.84 3.71 12.81
C LEU A 76 -0.10 3.41 13.97
N PHE A 77 -0.49 2.14 14.11
CA PHE A 77 -1.50 1.71 15.07
C PHE A 77 -0.89 1.24 16.39
N SER A 78 0.44 1.27 16.49
CA SER A 78 1.17 0.85 17.69
C SER A 78 1.51 2.02 18.61
N VAL A 79 1.19 3.25 18.21
CA VAL A 79 1.47 4.47 19.00
C VAL A 79 0.44 4.69 20.12
N ASP A 80 -0.73 4.06 20.07
CA ASP A 80 -1.79 4.17 21.09
C ASP A 80 -1.69 3.08 22.19
N GLY A 81 -0.48 2.76 22.64
CA GLY A 81 -0.25 1.86 23.77
C GLY A 81 -0.02 2.63 25.08
N GLU A 82 -1.08 3.20 25.66
CA GLU A 82 -1.18 3.41 27.12
C GLU A 82 -1.92 2.24 27.77
#